data_AF-A0A349H0R4-F1
#
_entry.id   AF-A0A349H0R4-F1
#
_cell.length_a   1.000
_cell.length_b   1.000
_cell.length_c   1.000
_cell.angle_alpha   90.00
_cell.angle_beta   90.00
_cell.angle_gamma   90.00
#
_symmetry.space_group_name_H-M   'P 1'
#
loop_
_entity.id
_entity.type
_entity.pdbx_description
1 polymer ?
#
loop_
_entity_poly.entity_id
_entity_poly.type
_entity_poly.pdbx_seq_one_letter_code
_entity_poly.pdbx_strand_id
1 'polypeptide(L)'
;MESLIVPLADDWHVHLRQEAMMRTVVPQVRAGGVGRCVVMPNTVPPIADPAAAMRYRDALRALAPGVEFLMTLYLQPTLTPGMIREAKQAGVFGVKCYPRGVTTHSDRGVEDLAEYEAVFAAMESEGLALLLHGEVPSQAERDICVLNAEQRFLPEVERLHARFPGLRIVLEHVTTAEAVSCVRSLGSTVAATVTAHHLDLTVDDWAGKNHNFCKPVAKYPHDRDALRAVVREGHPRFFLGSDSAPHPRHAKEAACGCAGVFTSPLLLPYLADSFERFGALDRLADFCSV
;
A
#
# COMPACT_ATOMS: atom_id res chain seq x y z
N MET A 1 32.21 4.32 14.50
CA MET A 1 31.01 4.18 13.66
C MET A 1 30.04 3.35 14.46
N GLU A 2 28.91 3.92 14.83
CA GLU A 2 27.80 3.13 15.36
C GLU A 2 27.16 2.36 14.20
N SER A 3 26.74 1.12 14.44
CA SER A 3 26.15 0.24 13.43
C SER A 3 24.82 -0.30 13.93
N LEU A 4 23.77 -0.18 13.12
CA LEU A 4 22.47 -0.78 13.37
C LEU A 4 22.33 -2.07 12.56
N ILE A 5 21.99 -3.17 13.24
CA ILE A 5 21.72 -4.46 12.60
C ILE A 5 20.22 -4.72 12.70
N VAL A 6 19.55 -4.80 11.57
CA VAL A 6 18.14 -5.17 11.46
C VAL A 6 17.99 -6.38 10.54
N PRO A 7 16.94 -7.20 10.73
CA PRO A 7 16.55 -8.20 9.74
C PRO A 7 16.22 -7.55 8.39
N LEU A 8 16.11 -8.39 7.37
CA LEU A 8 15.52 -7.97 6.10
C LEU A 8 14.06 -7.57 6.32
N ALA A 9 13.65 -6.49 5.69
CA ALA A 9 12.30 -5.97 5.84
C ALA A 9 11.27 -6.80 5.05
N ASP A 10 10.04 -6.77 5.56
CA ASP A 10 8.80 -7.09 4.88
C ASP A 10 8.17 -5.80 4.36
N ASP A 11 8.15 -5.63 3.05
CA ASP A 11 7.49 -4.49 2.40
C ASP A 11 6.07 -4.89 1.97
N TRP A 12 5.09 -4.56 2.79
CA TRP A 12 3.70 -4.94 2.56
C TRP A 12 3.00 -4.14 1.45
N HIS A 13 3.72 -3.30 0.69
CA HIS A 13 3.16 -2.55 -0.44
C HIS A 13 4.21 -2.12 -1.47
N VAL A 14 4.33 -2.81 -2.61
CA VAL A 14 5.28 -2.44 -3.67
C VAL A 14 4.69 -2.49 -5.10
N HIS A 15 5.11 -1.55 -5.95
CA HIS A 15 4.81 -1.55 -7.38
C HIS A 15 6.03 -1.89 -8.24
N LEU A 16 6.00 -3.05 -8.90
CA LEU A 16 7.14 -3.56 -9.67
C LEU A 16 7.01 -3.37 -11.19
N ARG A 17 5.85 -2.91 -11.65
CA ARG A 17 5.55 -2.57 -13.07
C ARG A 17 5.82 -3.76 -14.01
N GLN A 18 6.03 -3.50 -15.30
CA GLN A 18 6.28 -4.55 -16.29
C GLN A 18 7.46 -4.16 -17.20
N GLU A 19 7.92 -5.12 -18.00
CA GLU A 19 8.90 -4.91 -19.05
C GLU A 19 10.21 -4.27 -18.57
N ALA A 20 10.69 -3.24 -19.27
CA ALA A 20 11.96 -2.58 -18.98
C ALA A 20 11.98 -1.96 -17.57
N MET A 21 10.85 -1.43 -17.10
CA MET A 21 10.77 -0.87 -15.75
C MET A 21 10.91 -1.96 -14.69
N MET A 22 10.24 -3.10 -14.89
CA MET A 22 10.36 -4.26 -13.99
C MET A 22 11.81 -4.75 -13.90
N ARG A 23 12.50 -4.89 -15.04
CA ARG A 23 13.91 -5.30 -15.08
C ARG A 23 14.84 -4.35 -14.31
N THR A 24 14.51 -3.07 -14.26
CA THR A 24 15.26 -2.06 -13.51
C THR A 24 14.93 -2.07 -12.02
N VAL A 25 13.63 -2.16 -11.67
CA VAL A 25 13.14 -1.93 -10.30
C VAL A 25 13.23 -3.17 -9.42
N VAL A 26 12.95 -4.36 -9.94
CA VAL A 26 12.87 -5.58 -9.11
C VAL A 26 14.17 -5.87 -8.36
N PRO A 27 15.38 -5.75 -8.97
CA PRO A 27 16.62 -5.91 -8.22
C PRO A 27 16.81 -4.92 -7.07
N GLN A 28 16.18 -3.74 -7.15
CA GLN A 28 16.29 -2.69 -6.13
C GLN A 28 15.58 -3.04 -4.83
N VAL A 29 14.57 -3.93 -4.87
CA VAL A 29 13.85 -4.38 -3.67
C VAL A 29 14.83 -5.00 -2.67
N ARG A 30 15.67 -5.92 -3.15
CA ARG A 30 16.69 -6.56 -2.30
C ARG A 30 17.79 -5.57 -1.90
N ALA A 31 18.19 -4.68 -2.81
CA ALA A 31 19.21 -3.67 -2.53
C ALA A 31 18.78 -2.69 -1.41
N GLY A 32 17.48 -2.36 -1.33
CA GLY A 32 16.89 -1.58 -0.24
C GLY A 32 16.73 -2.33 1.08
N GLY A 33 17.13 -3.61 1.14
CA GLY A 33 17.09 -4.42 2.35
C GLY A 33 15.78 -5.19 2.58
N VAL A 34 14.97 -5.41 1.54
CA VAL A 34 13.71 -6.16 1.65
C VAL A 34 13.92 -7.64 1.33
N GLY A 35 13.36 -8.51 2.17
CA GLY A 35 13.37 -9.97 2.03
C GLY A 35 12.05 -10.54 1.49
N ARG A 36 10.93 -9.88 1.76
CA ARG A 36 9.59 -10.28 1.32
C ARG A 36 8.75 -9.06 1.01
N CYS A 37 7.88 -9.12 0.00
CA CYS A 37 7.01 -7.99 -0.32
C CYS A 37 5.67 -8.39 -0.92
N VAL A 38 4.66 -7.56 -0.69
CA VAL A 38 3.33 -7.68 -1.30
C VAL A 38 3.26 -6.85 -2.58
N VAL A 39 3.13 -7.55 -3.69
CA VAL A 39 3.16 -6.97 -5.04
C VAL A 39 1.78 -6.50 -5.44
N MET A 40 1.66 -5.21 -5.75
CA MET A 40 0.41 -4.58 -6.16
C MET A 40 0.01 -4.93 -7.61
N PRO A 41 -1.29 -5.08 -7.92
CA PRO A 41 -1.76 -5.73 -9.15
C PRO A 41 -2.18 -4.75 -10.26
N ASN A 42 -1.99 -3.44 -10.10
CA ASN A 42 -2.37 -2.40 -11.07
C ASN A 42 -1.38 -2.26 -12.25
N THR A 43 -0.94 -3.40 -12.78
CA THR A 43 -0.24 -3.51 -14.06
C THR A 43 -1.16 -3.15 -15.22
N VAL A 44 -0.64 -3.15 -16.45
CA VAL A 44 -1.45 -2.91 -17.66
C VAL A 44 -1.35 -4.14 -18.58
N PRO A 45 -2.39 -4.98 -18.68
CA PRO A 45 -3.67 -4.93 -17.94
C PRO A 45 -3.52 -5.27 -16.44
N PRO A 46 -4.51 -4.96 -15.60
CA PRO A 46 -4.48 -5.30 -14.18
C PRO A 46 -4.48 -6.83 -14.00
N ILE A 47 -3.74 -7.32 -13.01
CA ILE A 47 -3.70 -8.75 -12.66
C ILE A 47 -4.95 -9.07 -11.87
N ALA A 48 -5.87 -9.82 -12.47
CA ALA A 48 -7.14 -10.16 -11.84
C ALA A 48 -7.50 -11.65 -11.95
N ASP A 49 -6.60 -12.47 -12.50
CA ASP A 49 -6.71 -13.92 -12.49
C ASP A 49 -5.52 -14.56 -11.75
N PRO A 50 -5.75 -15.65 -10.99
CA PRO A 50 -4.69 -16.33 -10.25
C PRO A 50 -3.52 -16.80 -11.13
N ALA A 51 -3.79 -17.25 -12.36
CA ALA A 51 -2.76 -17.75 -13.25
C ALA A 51 -1.81 -16.63 -13.72
N ALA A 52 -2.31 -15.44 -14.02
CA ALA A 52 -1.50 -14.26 -14.32
C ALA A 52 -0.67 -13.82 -13.12
N ALA A 53 -1.24 -13.84 -11.91
CA ALA A 53 -0.50 -13.54 -10.70
C ALA A 53 0.71 -14.46 -10.54
N MET A 54 0.55 -15.77 -10.80
CA MET A 54 1.64 -16.74 -10.68
C MET A 54 2.70 -16.56 -11.79
N ARG A 55 2.29 -16.36 -13.05
CA ARG A 55 3.24 -16.07 -14.14
C ARG A 55 4.06 -14.81 -13.84
N TYR A 56 3.42 -13.78 -13.32
CA TYR A 56 4.10 -12.54 -12.95
C TYR A 56 5.07 -12.77 -11.79
N ARG A 57 4.67 -13.51 -10.75
CA ARG A 57 5.56 -13.93 -9.65
C ARG A 57 6.82 -14.63 -10.15
N ASP A 58 6.68 -15.55 -11.09
CA ASP A 58 7.80 -16.33 -11.60
C ASP A 58 8.77 -15.45 -12.39
N ALA A 59 8.26 -14.45 -13.13
CA ALA A 59 9.10 -13.43 -13.78
C ALA A 59 9.84 -12.54 -12.76
N LEU A 60 9.19 -12.16 -11.66
CA LEU A 60 9.81 -11.38 -10.58
C LEU A 60 10.92 -12.18 -9.88
N ARG A 61 10.66 -13.45 -9.56
CA ARG A 61 11.64 -14.37 -8.95
C ARG A 61 12.87 -14.57 -9.82
N ALA A 62 12.72 -14.62 -11.14
CA ALA A 62 13.85 -14.72 -12.06
C ALA A 62 14.79 -13.49 -11.99
N LEU A 63 14.27 -12.32 -11.64
CA LEU A 63 15.04 -11.08 -11.48
C LEU A 63 15.62 -10.90 -10.08
N ALA A 64 14.97 -11.45 -9.05
CA ALA A 64 15.40 -11.35 -7.66
C ALA A 64 15.07 -12.65 -6.88
N PRO A 65 15.86 -13.72 -7.03
CA PRO A 65 15.57 -15.03 -6.45
C PRO A 65 15.64 -15.09 -4.92
N GLY A 66 16.24 -14.08 -4.28
CA GLY A 66 16.33 -13.95 -2.82
C GLY A 66 15.22 -13.12 -2.16
N VAL A 67 14.16 -12.80 -2.91
CA VAL A 67 12.99 -12.04 -2.43
C VAL A 67 11.73 -12.90 -2.54
N GLU A 68 10.95 -12.95 -1.47
CA GLU A 68 9.63 -13.58 -1.47
C GLU A 68 8.57 -12.60 -1.98
N PHE A 69 8.00 -12.88 -3.15
CA PHE A 69 6.93 -12.08 -3.74
C PHE A 69 5.55 -12.66 -3.40
N LEU A 70 4.80 -11.94 -2.57
CA LEU A 70 3.41 -12.22 -2.21
C LEU A 70 2.49 -11.52 -3.23
N MET A 71 1.77 -12.31 -4.03
CA MET A 71 0.98 -11.76 -5.12
C MET A 71 -0.42 -11.37 -4.66
N THR A 72 -0.99 -10.36 -5.32
CA THR A 72 -2.36 -9.91 -5.10
C THR A 72 -3.16 -9.92 -6.40
N LEU A 73 -4.49 -9.89 -6.29
CA LEU A 73 -5.41 -9.65 -7.40
C LEU A 73 -6.00 -8.25 -7.32
N TYR A 74 -6.30 -7.66 -8.46
CA TYR A 74 -7.03 -6.40 -8.58
C TYR A 74 -8.54 -6.67 -8.38
N LEU A 75 -9.19 -5.95 -7.46
CA LEU A 75 -10.64 -6.03 -7.29
C LEU A 75 -11.34 -5.41 -8.51
N GLN A 76 -12.08 -6.22 -9.26
CA GLN A 76 -12.82 -5.79 -10.44
C GLN A 76 -14.13 -6.57 -10.60
N PRO A 77 -15.11 -6.08 -11.38
CA PRO A 77 -16.46 -6.67 -11.45
C PRO A 77 -16.51 -8.14 -11.85
N THR A 78 -15.50 -8.64 -12.55
CA THR A 78 -15.45 -10.05 -12.99
C THR A 78 -14.89 -11.00 -11.94
N LEU A 79 -14.38 -10.50 -10.81
CA LEU A 79 -13.86 -11.35 -9.74
C LEU A 79 -15.02 -12.06 -9.04
N THR A 80 -14.93 -13.39 -8.93
CA THR A 80 -15.99 -14.23 -8.35
C THR A 80 -15.51 -14.95 -7.09
N PRO A 81 -16.42 -15.42 -6.22
CA PRO A 81 -16.08 -16.29 -5.10
C PRO A 81 -15.27 -17.53 -5.51
N GLY A 82 -15.55 -18.11 -6.68
CA GLY A 82 -14.78 -19.26 -7.21
C GLY A 82 -13.32 -18.90 -7.45
N MET A 83 -13.07 -17.75 -8.08
CA MET A 83 -11.71 -17.24 -8.31
C MET A 83 -10.97 -16.93 -7.01
N ILE A 84 -11.66 -16.53 -5.94
CA ILE A 84 -11.03 -16.36 -4.61
C ILE A 84 -10.51 -17.69 -4.06
N ARG A 85 -11.25 -18.79 -4.21
CA ARG A 85 -10.77 -20.13 -3.80
C ARG A 85 -9.59 -20.59 -4.63
N GLU A 86 -9.64 -20.39 -5.95
CA GLU A 86 -8.52 -20.67 -6.85
C GLU A 86 -7.28 -19.83 -6.48
N ALA A 87 -7.48 -18.55 -6.15
CA ALA A 87 -6.42 -17.66 -5.70
C ALA A 87 -5.76 -18.18 -4.42
N LYS A 88 -6.55 -18.59 -3.43
CA LYS A 88 -6.04 -19.20 -2.19
C LYS A 88 -5.19 -20.42 -2.47
N GLN A 89 -5.68 -21.34 -3.30
CA GLN A 89 -4.97 -22.56 -3.67
C GLN A 89 -3.65 -22.29 -4.40
N ALA A 90 -3.60 -21.23 -5.22
CA ALA A 90 -2.38 -20.79 -5.90
C ALA A 90 -1.37 -20.08 -4.98
N GLY A 91 -1.76 -19.73 -3.74
CA GLY A 91 -0.93 -18.98 -2.81
C GLY A 91 -0.96 -17.45 -3.02
N VAL A 92 -2.05 -16.92 -3.59
CA VAL A 92 -2.30 -15.47 -3.62
C VAL A 92 -2.55 -14.98 -2.18
N PHE A 93 -1.92 -13.86 -1.84
CA PHE A 93 -1.99 -13.28 -0.49
C PHE A 93 -3.32 -12.56 -0.22
N GLY A 94 -3.80 -11.79 -1.21
CA GLY A 94 -4.97 -10.95 -1.03
C GLY A 94 -5.47 -10.29 -2.31
N VAL A 95 -6.46 -9.43 -2.14
CA VAL A 95 -7.07 -8.64 -3.22
C VAL A 95 -6.92 -7.16 -2.88
N LYS A 96 -6.40 -6.37 -3.82
CA LYS A 96 -6.23 -4.93 -3.71
C LYS A 96 -7.39 -4.20 -4.37
N CYS A 97 -8.05 -3.35 -3.59
CA CYS A 97 -9.08 -2.44 -4.04
C CYS A 97 -8.49 -1.07 -4.37
N TYR A 98 -8.84 -0.56 -5.54
CA TYR A 98 -8.61 0.82 -5.96
C TYR A 98 -9.97 1.46 -6.27
N PRO A 99 -10.40 2.48 -5.51
CA PRO A 99 -11.55 3.30 -5.89
C PRO A 99 -11.32 3.94 -7.26
N ARG A 100 -12.37 4.05 -8.07
CA ARG A 100 -12.24 4.51 -9.45
C ARG A 100 -11.63 5.91 -9.55
N GLY A 101 -10.55 6.05 -10.33
CA GLY A 101 -9.96 7.34 -10.69
C GLY A 101 -9.16 8.07 -9.60
N VAL A 102 -8.92 7.45 -8.42
CA VAL A 102 -8.20 8.12 -7.32
C VAL A 102 -6.68 8.09 -7.47
N THR A 103 -6.14 7.09 -8.19
CA THR A 103 -4.68 6.88 -8.35
C THR A 103 -4.29 6.26 -9.72
N THR A 104 -2.99 6.05 -9.94
CA THR A 104 -2.42 5.49 -11.18
C THR A 104 -3.06 4.15 -11.58
N HIS A 105 -3.54 4.06 -12.82
CA HIS A 105 -4.23 2.91 -13.41
C HIS A 105 -5.51 2.45 -12.67
N SER A 106 -6.16 3.35 -11.92
CA SER A 106 -7.44 3.08 -11.23
C SER A 106 -8.69 3.38 -12.08
N ASP A 107 -8.54 3.61 -13.38
CA ASP A 107 -9.67 3.93 -14.28
C ASP A 107 -10.72 2.80 -14.35
N ARG A 108 -10.30 1.57 -14.03
CA ARG A 108 -11.16 0.38 -13.90
C ARG A 108 -11.52 0.03 -12.46
N GLY A 109 -11.32 0.98 -11.55
CA GLY A 109 -11.55 0.83 -10.11
C GLY A 109 -13.02 0.70 -9.74
N VAL A 110 -13.23 0.39 -8.45
CA VAL A 110 -14.52 0.10 -7.83
C VAL A 110 -15.29 1.41 -7.59
N GLU A 111 -16.59 1.38 -7.88
CA GLU A 111 -17.50 2.51 -7.62
C GLU A 111 -18.26 2.30 -6.29
N ASP A 112 -18.76 1.09 -6.04
CA ASP A 112 -19.42 0.71 -4.80
C ASP A 112 -18.89 -0.64 -4.29
N LEU A 113 -18.40 -0.66 -3.05
CA LEU A 113 -17.90 -1.88 -2.39
C LEU A 113 -19.03 -2.85 -2.05
N ALA A 114 -20.28 -2.39 -1.94
CA ALA A 114 -21.43 -3.25 -1.67
C ALA A 114 -21.67 -4.30 -2.76
N GLU A 115 -21.26 -4.03 -4.01
CA GLU A 115 -21.37 -4.98 -5.12
C GLU A 115 -20.48 -6.22 -4.94
N TYR A 116 -19.48 -6.15 -4.05
CA TYR A 116 -18.47 -7.18 -3.84
C TYR A 116 -18.69 -8.00 -2.57
N GLU A 117 -19.85 -7.89 -1.90
CA GLU A 117 -20.13 -8.61 -0.65
C GLU A 117 -19.87 -10.12 -0.76
N ALA A 118 -20.28 -10.75 -1.87
CA ALA A 118 -20.04 -12.18 -2.08
C ALA A 118 -18.54 -12.53 -2.21
N VAL A 119 -17.75 -11.63 -2.81
CA VAL A 119 -16.29 -11.77 -2.92
C VAL A 119 -15.65 -11.61 -1.55
N PHE A 120 -16.06 -10.61 -0.75
CA PHE A 120 -15.54 -10.38 0.59
C PHE A 120 -15.86 -11.52 1.55
N ALA A 121 -17.08 -12.08 1.49
CA ALA A 121 -17.44 -13.29 2.24
C ALA A 121 -16.53 -14.48 1.89
N ALA A 122 -16.20 -14.67 0.60
CA ALA A 122 -15.28 -15.70 0.18
C ALA A 122 -13.84 -15.42 0.67
N MET A 123 -13.39 -14.17 0.62
CA MET A 123 -12.07 -13.79 1.13
C MET A 123 -11.95 -14.03 2.63
N GLU A 124 -12.98 -13.70 3.41
CA GLU A 124 -13.06 -13.98 4.85
C GLU A 124 -12.96 -15.49 5.11
N SER A 125 -13.76 -16.30 4.41
CA SER A 125 -13.75 -17.76 4.55
C SER A 125 -12.41 -18.41 4.17
N GLU A 126 -11.73 -17.92 3.14
CA GLU A 126 -10.46 -18.47 2.65
C GLU A 126 -9.23 -17.83 3.34
N GLY A 127 -9.47 -16.83 4.19
CA GLY A 127 -8.44 -16.07 4.89
C GLY A 127 -7.54 -15.28 3.96
N LEU A 128 -8.06 -14.69 2.88
CA LEU A 128 -7.34 -13.71 2.05
C LEU A 128 -7.39 -12.32 2.71
N ALA A 129 -6.38 -11.49 2.44
CA ALA A 129 -6.39 -10.10 2.87
C ALA A 129 -7.12 -9.20 1.85
N LEU A 130 -7.90 -8.23 2.34
CA LEU A 130 -8.42 -7.11 1.57
C LEU A 130 -7.53 -5.89 1.80
N LEU A 131 -6.86 -5.44 0.76
CA LEU A 131 -5.95 -4.31 0.78
C LEU A 131 -6.70 -3.11 0.19
N LEU A 132 -6.79 -1.99 0.91
CA LEU A 132 -7.63 -0.85 0.52
C LEU A 132 -6.77 0.38 0.21
N HIS A 133 -6.83 0.88 -1.03
CA HIS A 133 -6.52 2.29 -1.29
C HIS A 133 -7.69 3.12 -0.76
N GLY A 134 -7.60 3.60 0.48
CA GLY A 134 -8.73 4.20 1.17
C GLY A 134 -8.97 5.67 0.86
N GLU A 135 -9.29 6.03 -0.38
CA GLU A 135 -9.73 7.38 -0.76
C GLU A 135 -11.03 7.32 -1.55
N VAL A 136 -11.98 8.21 -1.27
CA VAL A 136 -13.12 8.41 -2.18
C VAL A 136 -12.72 9.31 -3.36
N PRO A 137 -13.36 9.17 -4.55
CA PRO A 137 -13.14 10.08 -5.66
C PRO A 137 -13.48 11.53 -5.31
N SER A 138 -12.67 12.49 -5.78
CA SER A 138 -12.93 13.93 -5.63
C SER A 138 -14.29 14.31 -6.24
N GLN A 139 -15.10 15.06 -5.48
CA GLN A 139 -16.43 15.53 -5.87
C GLN A 139 -16.64 16.92 -5.27
N ALA A 140 -16.54 17.96 -6.10
CA ALA A 140 -16.56 19.36 -5.66
C ALA A 140 -17.91 19.73 -5.01
N GLU A 141 -19.01 19.18 -5.52
CA GLU A 141 -20.38 19.43 -5.03
C GLU A 141 -20.60 18.88 -3.61
N ARG A 142 -19.73 17.95 -3.18
CA ARG A 142 -19.76 17.32 -1.85
C ARG A 142 -18.58 17.75 -0.98
N ASP A 143 -17.82 18.76 -1.41
CA ASP A 143 -16.62 19.24 -0.73
C ASP A 143 -15.60 18.11 -0.49
N ILE A 144 -15.36 17.29 -1.52
CA ILE A 144 -14.39 16.20 -1.48
C ILE A 144 -13.21 16.54 -2.39
N CYS A 145 -12.01 16.61 -1.80
CA CYS A 145 -10.76 16.81 -2.49
C CYS A 145 -9.67 15.89 -1.94
N VAL A 146 -8.47 15.94 -2.52
CA VAL A 146 -7.34 15.08 -2.13
C VAL A 146 -6.91 15.21 -0.67
N LEU A 147 -7.28 16.31 0.01
CA LEU A 147 -6.94 16.50 1.43
C LEU A 147 -7.87 15.73 2.37
N ASN A 148 -9.16 15.60 2.03
CA ASN A 148 -10.16 14.93 2.89
C ASN A 148 -10.67 13.60 2.33
N ALA A 149 -10.27 13.19 1.13
CA ALA A 149 -10.70 11.96 0.49
C ALA A 149 -10.45 10.70 1.34
N GLU A 150 -9.34 10.64 2.08
CA GLU A 150 -9.05 9.51 2.99
C GLU A 150 -10.02 9.47 4.17
N GLN A 151 -10.20 10.60 4.85
CA GLN A 151 -11.12 10.72 5.98
C GLN A 151 -12.56 10.35 5.57
N ARG A 152 -12.99 10.75 4.36
CA ARG A 152 -14.31 10.44 3.81
C ARG A 152 -14.49 8.95 3.47
N PHE A 153 -13.41 8.19 3.34
CA PHE A 153 -13.45 6.74 3.09
C PHE A 153 -13.57 5.91 4.37
N LEU A 154 -13.15 6.44 5.53
CA LEU A 154 -13.14 5.69 6.81
C LEU A 154 -14.47 5.01 7.18
N PRO A 155 -15.66 5.61 6.95
CA PRO A 155 -16.93 4.91 7.20
C PRO A 155 -17.09 3.59 6.42
N GLU A 156 -16.48 3.46 5.24
CA GLU A 156 -16.49 2.20 4.48
C GLU A 156 -15.62 1.13 5.14
N VAL A 157 -14.49 1.52 5.75
CA VAL A 157 -13.64 0.59 6.51
C VAL A 157 -14.39 0.05 7.72
N GLU A 158 -15.07 0.93 8.45
CA GLU A 158 -15.91 0.56 9.60
C GLU A 158 -17.06 -0.37 9.17
N ARG A 159 -17.73 -0.05 8.07
CA ARG A 159 -18.82 -0.87 7.50
C ARG A 159 -18.33 -2.26 7.09
N LEU A 160 -17.19 -2.34 6.39
CA LEU A 160 -16.60 -3.61 5.98
C LEU A 160 -16.22 -4.46 7.19
N HIS A 161 -15.57 -3.88 8.19
CA HIS A 161 -15.19 -4.59 9.41
C HIS A 161 -16.41 -5.08 10.18
N ALA A 162 -17.46 -4.26 10.33
CA ALA A 162 -18.69 -4.65 11.01
C ALA A 162 -19.42 -5.79 10.27
N ARG A 163 -19.37 -5.78 8.94
CA ARG A 163 -20.03 -6.78 8.09
C ARG A 163 -19.25 -8.11 8.01
N PHE A 164 -17.92 -8.03 7.95
CA PHE A 164 -17.01 -9.17 7.81
C PHE A 164 -15.94 -9.12 8.91
N PRO A 165 -16.31 -9.39 10.18
CA PRO A 165 -15.40 -9.20 11.32
C PRO A 165 -14.16 -10.09 11.27
N GLY A 166 -14.19 -11.22 10.56
CA GLY A 166 -13.06 -12.12 10.33
C GLY A 166 -12.21 -11.78 9.10
N LEU A 167 -12.67 -10.89 8.22
CA LEU A 167 -11.91 -10.47 7.05
C LEU A 167 -10.70 -9.64 7.47
N ARG A 168 -9.51 -10.06 7.05
CA ARG A 168 -8.27 -9.29 7.27
C ARG A 168 -8.26 -8.09 6.33
N ILE A 169 -8.34 -6.89 6.88
CA ILE A 169 -8.37 -5.63 6.14
C ILE A 169 -7.09 -4.86 6.43
N VAL A 170 -6.42 -4.39 5.38
CA VAL A 170 -5.29 -3.46 5.48
C VAL A 170 -5.69 -2.15 4.82
N LEU A 171 -5.78 -1.08 5.62
CA LEU A 171 -5.88 0.27 5.11
C LEU A 171 -4.47 0.70 4.67
N GLU A 172 -4.23 0.66 3.36
CA GLU A 172 -2.90 0.91 2.80
C GLU A 172 -2.49 2.38 2.98
N HIS A 173 -1.17 2.61 3.05
CA HIS A 173 -0.49 3.91 3.05
C HIS A 173 -1.29 5.04 3.72
N VAL A 174 -1.63 4.88 5.00
CA VAL A 174 -2.45 5.87 5.73
C VAL A 174 -1.72 7.20 5.84
N THR A 175 -2.46 8.30 5.71
CA THR A 175 -1.88 9.66 5.63
C THR A 175 -2.48 10.68 6.60
N THR A 176 -3.53 10.32 7.36
CA THR A 176 -4.25 11.22 8.27
C THR A 176 -4.25 10.73 9.72
N ALA A 177 -4.36 11.66 10.67
CA ALA A 177 -4.56 11.34 12.08
C ALA A 177 -5.88 10.58 12.32
N GLU A 178 -6.90 10.86 11.52
CA GLU A 178 -8.20 10.17 11.56
C GLU A 178 -8.09 8.71 11.12
N ALA A 179 -7.32 8.40 10.07
CA ALA A 179 -7.10 7.02 9.65
C ALA A 179 -6.37 6.20 10.73
N VAL A 180 -5.37 6.80 11.38
CA VAL A 180 -4.70 6.18 12.55
C VAL A 180 -5.72 5.92 13.66
N SER A 181 -6.57 6.89 13.98
CA SER A 181 -7.59 6.76 15.03
C SER A 181 -8.64 5.69 14.69
N CYS A 182 -9.07 5.61 13.43
CA CYS A 182 -10.01 4.60 12.94
C CYS A 182 -9.43 3.19 13.07
N VAL A 183 -8.20 2.93 12.60
CA VAL A 183 -7.59 1.59 12.71
C VAL A 183 -7.36 1.18 14.18
N ARG A 184 -7.11 2.14 15.08
CA ARG A 184 -7.01 1.87 16.53
C ARG A 184 -8.34 1.47 17.16
N SER A 185 -9.46 2.05 16.71
CA SER A 185 -10.78 1.78 17.28
C SER A 185 -11.39 0.46 16.79
N LEU A 186 -10.92 -0.07 15.67
CA LEU A 186 -11.40 -1.32 15.07
C LEU A 186 -10.73 -2.57 15.64
N GLY A 187 -11.31 -3.74 15.31
CA GLY A 187 -10.86 -5.04 15.81
C GLY A 187 -9.49 -5.48 15.28
N SER A 188 -9.02 -6.63 15.78
CA SER A 188 -7.69 -7.18 15.46
C SER A 188 -7.48 -7.57 14.00
N THR A 189 -8.55 -7.65 13.20
CA THR A 189 -8.50 -7.96 11.78
C THR A 189 -8.24 -6.75 10.89
N VAL A 190 -8.17 -5.54 11.47
CA VAL A 190 -7.90 -4.30 10.73
C VAL A 190 -6.52 -3.75 11.08
N ALA A 191 -5.68 -3.57 10.07
CA ALA A 191 -4.35 -3.02 10.15
C ALA A 191 -4.14 -1.88 9.14
N ALA A 192 -2.98 -1.22 9.22
CA ALA A 192 -2.56 -0.22 8.25
C ALA A 192 -1.08 -0.35 7.93
N THR A 193 -0.73 -0.03 6.68
CA THR A 193 0.66 0.20 6.32
C THR A 193 0.99 1.69 6.39
N VAL A 194 2.21 2.03 6.79
CA VAL A 194 2.76 3.38 6.72
C VAL A 194 3.96 3.39 5.79
N THR A 195 4.04 4.39 4.91
CA THR A 195 5.14 4.51 3.95
C THR A 195 6.34 5.23 4.55
N ALA A 196 7.52 5.02 3.97
CA ALA A 196 8.71 5.79 4.35
C ALA A 196 8.52 7.29 4.08
N HIS A 197 7.86 7.66 2.98
CA HIS A 197 7.73 9.05 2.56
C HIS A 197 6.65 9.81 3.35
N HIS A 198 5.56 9.17 3.78
CA HIS A 198 4.55 9.82 4.64
C HIS A 198 5.01 10.02 6.09
N LEU A 199 6.07 9.33 6.52
CA LEU A 199 6.74 9.65 7.79
C LEU A 199 7.53 10.96 7.73
N ASP A 200 7.74 11.56 6.56
CA ASP A 200 8.55 12.77 6.41
C ASP A 200 7.82 13.92 5.74
N LEU A 201 7.14 13.63 4.63
CA LEU A 201 6.51 14.62 3.78
C LEU A 201 5.25 15.21 4.43
N THR A 202 5.02 16.47 4.11
CA THR A 202 3.77 17.20 4.33
C THR A 202 3.32 17.85 3.01
N VAL A 203 2.21 18.57 3.03
CA VAL A 203 1.71 19.32 1.87
C VAL A 203 2.75 20.26 1.24
N ASP A 204 3.61 20.88 2.06
CA ASP A 204 4.67 21.80 1.61
C ASP A 204 5.82 21.08 0.88
N ASP A 205 5.88 19.75 1.03
CA ASP A 205 6.94 18.95 0.44
C ASP A 205 6.60 18.41 -0.94
N TRP A 206 5.33 18.43 -1.35
CA TRP A 206 4.93 18.01 -2.71
C TRP A 206 4.30 19.14 -3.53
N ALA A 207 3.81 20.21 -2.91
CA ALA A 207 3.36 21.40 -3.64
C ALA A 207 4.50 21.97 -4.50
N GLY A 208 4.35 21.88 -5.83
CA GLY A 208 5.39 22.29 -6.79
C GLY A 208 6.62 21.37 -6.88
N LYS A 209 6.63 20.24 -6.17
CA LYS A 209 7.74 19.27 -6.13
C LYS A 209 7.26 17.90 -6.60
N ASN A 210 7.14 17.74 -7.92
CA ASN A 210 6.45 16.61 -8.54
C ASN A 210 6.95 15.23 -8.09
N HIS A 211 8.24 15.07 -7.77
CA HIS A 211 8.81 13.79 -7.31
C HIS A 211 8.28 13.34 -5.95
N ASN A 212 7.76 14.25 -5.13
CA ASN A 212 7.14 13.96 -3.84
C ASN A 212 5.61 13.79 -3.93
N PHE A 213 5.01 14.10 -5.10
CA PHE A 213 3.58 13.90 -5.31
C PHE A 213 3.23 12.41 -5.44
N CYS A 214 2.37 11.93 -4.55
CA CYS A 214 1.83 10.57 -4.48
C CYS A 214 0.35 10.59 -4.11
N LYS A 215 -0.29 9.41 -4.06
CA LYS A 215 -1.67 9.25 -3.61
C LYS A 215 -1.75 8.12 -2.58
N PRO A 216 -2.35 8.35 -1.39
CA PRO A 216 -2.88 9.64 -0.91
C PRO A 216 -1.76 10.68 -0.76
N VAL A 217 -2.11 11.95 -0.96
CA VAL A 217 -1.11 13.02 -0.83
C VAL A 217 -0.64 13.12 0.62
N ALA A 218 0.62 13.49 0.85
CA ALA A 218 1.05 13.84 2.21
C ALA A 218 0.27 15.06 2.71
N LYS A 219 -0.17 15.03 3.97
CA LYS A 219 -1.17 15.95 4.51
C LYS A 219 -0.53 17.02 5.40
N TYR A 220 -1.16 17.40 6.49
CA TYR A 220 -0.66 18.44 7.38
C TYR A 220 0.42 17.91 8.32
N PRO A 221 1.23 18.80 8.95
CA PRO A 221 2.22 18.38 9.94
C PRO A 221 1.64 17.51 11.08
N HIS A 222 0.42 17.81 11.55
CA HIS A 222 -0.22 17.03 12.61
C HIS A 222 -0.57 15.60 12.16
N ASP A 223 -0.87 15.39 10.88
CA ASP A 223 -1.12 14.06 10.33
C ASP A 223 0.16 13.23 10.31
N ARG A 224 1.26 13.80 9.77
CA ARG A 224 2.59 13.17 9.79
C ARG A 224 3.01 12.84 11.22
N ASP A 225 2.79 13.75 12.15
CA ASP A 225 3.16 13.55 13.55
C ASP A 225 2.31 12.45 14.21
N ALA A 226 1.04 12.27 13.81
CA ALA A 226 0.22 11.13 14.23
C ALA A 226 0.74 9.78 13.70
N LEU A 227 1.20 9.74 12.43
CA LEU A 227 1.87 8.56 11.86
C LEU A 227 3.15 8.21 12.63
N ARG A 228 3.99 9.22 12.89
CA ARG A 228 5.22 9.05 13.69
C ARG A 228 4.91 8.58 15.11
N ALA A 229 3.87 9.15 15.73
CA ALA A 229 3.47 8.79 17.09
C ALA A 229 3.07 7.31 17.19
N VAL A 230 2.23 6.81 16.29
CA VAL A 230 1.77 5.41 16.34
C VAL A 230 2.90 4.42 16.03
N VAL A 231 3.84 4.79 15.15
CA VAL A 231 5.05 4.01 14.87
C VAL A 231 5.98 3.99 16.09
N ARG A 232 6.21 5.15 16.73
CA ARG A 232 7.02 5.26 17.96
C ARG A 232 6.43 4.48 19.13
N GLU A 233 5.10 4.43 19.23
CA GLU A 233 4.38 3.61 20.21
C GLU A 233 4.64 2.10 19.99
N GLY A 234 5.07 1.67 18.80
CA GLY A 234 5.28 0.26 18.47
C GLY A 234 3.96 -0.50 18.31
N HIS A 235 2.91 0.15 17.81
CA HIS A 235 1.60 -0.49 17.67
C HIS A 235 1.64 -1.61 16.61
N PRO A 236 1.31 -2.87 16.94
CA PRO A 236 1.59 -4.03 16.08
C PRO A 236 0.76 -4.11 14.80
N ARG A 237 -0.30 -3.30 14.69
CA ARG A 237 -1.15 -3.20 13.49
C ARG A 237 -0.74 -2.08 12.52
N PHE A 238 0.36 -1.38 12.79
CA PHE A 238 0.95 -0.38 11.89
C PHE A 238 2.35 -0.83 11.50
N PHE A 239 2.55 -1.15 10.23
CA PHE A 239 3.79 -1.75 9.73
C PHE A 239 4.19 -1.19 8.36
N LEU A 240 5.38 -1.55 7.91
CA LEU A 240 5.94 -1.03 6.67
C LEU A 240 5.12 -1.46 5.44
N GLY A 241 4.66 -0.49 4.66
CA GLY A 241 4.32 -0.68 3.25
C GLY A 241 4.86 0.51 2.49
N SER A 242 5.86 0.30 1.64
CA SER A 242 6.65 1.40 1.08
C SER A 242 5.86 2.27 0.11
N ASP A 243 4.87 1.69 -0.54
CA ASP A 243 4.23 2.20 -1.75
C ASP A 243 5.27 2.74 -2.75
N SER A 244 6.39 2.01 -2.87
CA SER A 244 7.42 2.38 -3.82
C SER A 244 6.86 2.27 -5.23
N ALA A 245 6.64 3.42 -5.84
CA ALA A 245 5.87 3.59 -7.07
C ALA A 245 6.75 4.24 -8.16
N PRO A 246 7.56 3.45 -8.89
CA PRO A 246 8.45 3.97 -9.91
C PRO A 246 7.67 4.53 -11.10
N HIS A 247 8.11 5.69 -11.57
CA HIS A 247 7.69 6.34 -12.81
C HIS A 247 8.93 6.85 -13.54
N PRO A 248 8.95 6.83 -14.89
CA PRO A 248 10.02 7.47 -15.62
C PRO A 248 9.97 8.99 -15.39
N ARG A 249 11.15 9.64 -15.39
CA ARG A 249 11.28 11.08 -15.09
C ARG A 249 10.30 11.95 -15.88
N HIS A 250 10.17 11.70 -17.19
CA HIS A 250 9.28 12.48 -18.06
C HIS A 250 7.79 12.37 -17.70
N ALA A 251 7.37 11.31 -17.00
CA ALA A 251 6.00 11.16 -16.52
C ALA A 251 5.75 11.89 -15.19
N LYS A 252 6.81 12.19 -14.43
CA LYS A 252 6.75 13.03 -13.21
C LYS A 252 6.89 14.52 -13.56
N GLU A 253 7.81 14.84 -14.46
CA GLU A 253 8.12 16.20 -14.94
C GLU A 253 7.20 16.59 -16.11
N ALA A 254 5.89 16.50 -15.89
CA ALA A 254 4.85 16.81 -16.85
C ALA A 254 3.82 17.78 -16.24
N ALA A 255 3.00 18.42 -17.09
CA ALA A 255 1.91 19.30 -16.65
C ALA A 255 0.90 18.56 -15.75
N CYS A 256 0.71 17.26 -15.98
CA CYS A 256 -0.03 16.35 -15.12
C CYS A 256 0.90 15.20 -14.73
N GLY A 257 1.72 15.41 -13.69
CA GLY A 257 2.70 14.43 -13.23
C GLY A 257 2.04 13.21 -12.57
N CYS A 258 2.54 12.01 -12.86
CA CYS A 258 2.06 10.79 -12.23
C CYS A 258 2.27 10.80 -10.71
N ALA A 259 1.32 10.24 -9.96
CA ALA A 259 1.44 10.05 -8.51
C ALA A 259 2.30 8.82 -8.18
N GLY A 260 3.29 9.00 -7.32
CA GLY A 260 4.13 7.93 -6.78
C GLY A 260 5.51 8.41 -6.36
N VAL A 261 6.05 7.88 -5.25
CA VAL A 261 7.42 8.12 -4.79
C VAL A 261 8.21 6.81 -4.92
N PHE A 262 9.41 6.85 -5.49
CA PHE A 262 10.23 5.66 -5.68
C PHE A 262 11.27 5.53 -4.55
N THR A 263 11.03 4.61 -3.62
CA THR A 263 11.81 4.46 -2.38
C THR A 263 12.59 3.14 -2.31
N SER A 264 12.24 2.13 -3.11
CA SER A 264 12.82 0.77 -3.04
C SER A 264 14.36 0.71 -2.98
N PRO A 265 15.14 1.49 -3.76
CA PRO A 265 16.60 1.33 -3.77
C PRO A 265 17.30 1.58 -2.42
N LEU A 266 16.68 2.39 -1.54
CA LEU A 266 17.26 2.84 -0.28
C LEU A 266 16.23 2.79 0.86
N LEU A 267 15.29 1.83 0.81
CA LEU A 267 14.14 1.80 1.74
C LEU A 267 14.55 1.75 3.21
N LEU A 268 15.37 0.77 3.64
CA LEU A 268 15.85 0.70 5.03
C LEU A 268 16.71 1.91 5.43
N PRO A 269 17.65 2.39 4.59
CA PRO A 269 18.36 3.65 4.86
C PRO A 269 17.43 4.86 5.08
N TYR A 270 16.39 5.03 4.26
CA TYR A 270 15.41 6.10 4.46
C TYR A 270 14.68 5.96 5.79
N LEU A 271 14.18 4.76 6.10
CA LEU A 271 13.48 4.51 7.36
C LEU A 271 14.38 4.71 8.58
N ALA A 272 15.64 4.27 8.53
CA ALA A 272 16.59 4.49 9.62
C ALA A 272 16.81 5.99 9.89
N ASP A 273 17.03 6.78 8.83
CA ASP A 273 17.16 8.23 8.94
C ASP A 273 15.89 8.90 9.49
N SER A 274 14.70 8.52 9.00
CA SER A 274 13.43 9.03 9.54
C SER A 274 13.26 8.68 11.01
N PHE A 275 13.45 7.40 11.39
CA PHE A 275 13.26 6.90 12.75
C PHE A 275 14.24 7.53 13.74
N GLU A 276 15.48 7.79 13.33
CA GLU A 276 16.43 8.56 14.13
C GLU A 276 15.93 9.99 14.38
N ARG A 277 15.44 10.68 13.34
CA ARG A 277 14.95 12.07 13.43
C ARG A 277 13.74 12.25 14.37
N PHE A 278 12.88 11.24 14.53
CA PHE A 278 11.76 11.30 15.48
C PHE A 278 11.96 10.47 16.76
N GLY A 279 13.18 9.98 17.00
CA GLY A 279 13.59 9.33 18.25
C GLY A 279 12.94 7.98 18.49
N ALA A 280 12.89 7.12 17.47
CA ALA A 280 12.29 5.79 17.54
C ALA A 280 13.13 4.71 16.84
N LEU A 281 14.44 4.89 16.70
CA LEU A 281 15.31 3.96 15.96
C LEU A 281 15.25 2.52 16.51
N ASP A 282 14.96 2.36 17.80
CA ASP A 282 14.70 1.08 18.47
C ASP A 282 13.46 0.35 17.96
N ARG A 283 12.52 1.04 17.31
CA ARG A 283 11.30 0.48 16.70
C ARG A 283 11.48 0.01 15.26
N LEU A 284 12.61 0.32 14.62
CA LEU A 284 12.79 0.09 13.18
C LEU A 284 12.63 -1.40 12.81
N ALA A 285 13.24 -2.30 13.59
CA ALA A 285 13.20 -3.73 13.32
C ALA A 285 11.77 -4.29 13.35
N ASP A 286 11.01 -3.97 14.41
CA ASP A 286 9.64 -4.45 14.60
C ASP A 286 8.67 -3.86 13.55
N PHE A 287 8.83 -2.58 13.21
CA PHE A 287 8.02 -1.94 12.17
C PHE A 287 8.24 -2.56 10.78
N CYS A 288 9.45 -3.02 10.50
CA CYS A 288 9.84 -3.56 9.20
C CYS A 288 9.69 -5.08 9.10
N SER A 289 9.40 -5.83 10.16
CA SER A 289 9.50 -7.31 10.13
C SER A 289 8.32 -7.96 10.83
N VAL A 290 7.25 -8.21 10.09
CA VAL A 290 5.91 -8.58 10.62
C VAL A 290 5.43 -9.93 10.07
#